data_AF-A0A7S1V1I3-F1
#
_entry.id   AF-A0A7S1V1I3-F1
#
_cell.length_a   1.000
_cell.length_b   1.000
_cell.length_c   1.000
_cell.angle_alpha   90.00
_cell.angle_beta   90.00
_cell.angle_gamma   90.00
#
_symmetry.space_group_name_H-M   'P 1'
#
loop_
_entity.id
_entity.type
_entity.pdbx_description
1 polymer ?
#
loop_
_entity_poly.entity_id
_entity_poly.type
_entity_poly.pdbx_seq_one_letter_code
_entity_poly.pdbx_strand_id
1 'polypeptide(L)'
;LYIRNSPYTPFETKVGYPGGSRQYFHDASSYRYVRFVSVPLLVLSSQDDFLVHGGATSKLAYCLSSPNVMVVQTKCGGHLGWQETPPDTGSMFGFGTSWAD
;
A
#
# COMPACT_ATOMS: atom_id res chain seq x y z
N LEU A 1 -14.50 30.13 9.18
CA LEU A 1 -14.07 29.02 8.31
C LEU A 1 -15.12 27.91 8.42
N TYR A 2 -15.97 27.69 7.40
CA TYR A 2 -17.01 26.65 7.47
C TYR A 2 -16.43 25.35 6.92
N ILE A 3 -16.19 24.37 7.80
CA ILE A 3 -15.83 23.01 7.39
C ILE A 3 -17.09 22.37 6.81
N ARG A 4 -17.19 22.26 5.48
CA ARG A 4 -18.31 21.61 4.77
C ARG A 4 -17.86 20.23 4.32
N ASN A 5 -18.53 19.18 4.82
CA ASN A 5 -18.21 17.79 4.46
C ASN A 5 -19.25 17.15 3.54
N SER A 6 -20.51 17.63 3.54
CA SER A 6 -21.53 17.17 2.59
C SER A 6 -21.48 17.99 1.29
N PRO A 7 -21.30 17.36 0.12
CA PRO A 7 -21.42 18.03 -1.16
C PRO A 7 -22.88 18.26 -1.60
N TYR A 8 -23.86 17.71 -0.86
CA TYR A 8 -25.29 17.80 -1.18
C TYR A 8 -26.05 18.65 -0.15
N THR A 9 -27.07 19.36 -0.61
CA THR A 9 -27.96 20.17 0.22
C THR A 9 -28.88 19.30 1.08
N PRO A 10 -29.17 19.67 2.35
CA PRO A 10 -28.60 20.80 3.08
C PRO A 10 -27.13 20.52 3.45
N PHE A 11 -26.25 21.47 3.09
CA PHE A 11 -24.81 21.31 3.33
C PHE A 11 -24.56 21.21 4.84
N GLU A 12 -24.14 20.04 5.29
CA GLU A 12 -23.94 19.74 6.70
C GLU A 12 -22.49 19.37 7.01
N THR A 13 -22.08 19.70 8.23
CA THR A 13 -20.83 19.22 8.80
C THR A 13 -21.02 17.77 9.23
N LYS A 14 -20.54 16.82 8.42
CA LYS A 14 -20.48 15.41 8.80
C LYS A 14 -19.25 15.13 9.65
N VAL A 15 -19.45 14.69 10.88
CA VAL A 15 -18.36 14.16 11.72
C VAL A 15 -18.36 12.64 11.58
N GLY A 16 -17.33 12.10 10.93
CA GLY A 16 -17.21 10.66 10.69
C GLY A 16 -18.01 10.15 9.47
N TYR A 17 -17.99 8.83 9.29
CA TYR A 17 -18.64 8.14 8.18
C TYR A 17 -19.99 7.56 8.64
N PRO A 18 -21.09 7.73 7.88
CA PRO A 18 -22.40 7.18 8.22
C PRO A 18 -22.40 5.67 8.47
N GLY A 19 -21.64 4.92 7.66
CA GLY A 19 -21.42 3.48 7.83
C GLY A 19 -20.28 3.11 8.78
N GLY A 20 -19.86 4.05 9.64
CA GLY A 20 -18.79 3.88 10.60
C GLY A 20 -17.43 3.54 9.99
N SER A 21 -16.61 2.82 10.75
CA SER A 21 -15.25 2.45 10.36
C SER A 21 -15.19 1.63 9.07
N ARG A 22 -16.19 0.79 8.79
CA ARG A 22 -16.24 -0.01 7.56
C ARG A 22 -16.28 0.87 6.32
N GLN A 23 -17.15 1.88 6.31
CA GLN A 23 -17.26 2.80 5.18
C GLN A 23 -15.98 3.64 5.06
N TYR A 24 -15.43 4.10 6.19
CA TYR A 24 -14.14 4.79 6.21
C TYR A 24 -13.04 3.98 5.53
N PHE A 25 -12.80 2.74 5.95
CA PHE A 25 -11.74 1.90 5.38
C PHE A 25 -11.99 1.57 3.91
N HIS A 26 -13.25 1.35 3.56
CA HIS A 26 -13.62 1.08 2.18
C HIS A 26 -13.29 2.28 1.27
N ASP A 27 -13.67 3.49 1.66
CA ASP A 27 -13.53 4.71 0.86
C ASP A 27 -12.11 5.26 0.86
N ALA A 28 -11.38 5.14 1.98
CA ALA A 28 -9.98 5.53 2.09
C ALA A 28 -9.02 4.58 1.35
N SER A 29 -9.43 3.34 1.07
CA SER A 29 -8.54 2.37 0.45
C SER A 29 -8.29 2.66 -1.04
N SER A 30 -7.01 2.69 -1.43
CA SER A 30 -6.58 3.05 -2.78
C SER A 30 -6.78 1.94 -3.83
N TYR A 31 -6.94 0.67 -3.43
CA TYR A 31 -6.93 -0.45 -4.38
C TYR A 31 -8.02 -0.36 -5.46
N ARG A 32 -9.15 0.29 -5.17
CA ARG A 32 -10.24 0.47 -6.15
C ARG A 32 -9.91 1.53 -7.20
N TYR A 33 -9.05 2.49 -6.84
CA TYR A 33 -8.69 3.64 -7.66
C TYR A 33 -7.38 3.47 -8.43
N VAL A 34 -6.53 2.50 -8.05
CA VAL A 34 -5.23 2.25 -8.71
C VAL A 34 -5.36 2.03 -10.22
N ARG A 35 -6.50 1.49 -10.67
CA ARG A 35 -6.81 1.28 -12.09
C ARG A 35 -6.96 2.58 -12.90
N PHE A 36 -7.25 3.71 -12.24
CA PHE A 36 -7.47 5.01 -12.87
C PHE A 36 -6.22 5.90 -12.87
N VAL A 37 -5.10 5.38 -12.38
CA VAL A 37 -3.82 6.10 -12.40
C VAL A 37 -3.40 6.35 -13.85
N SER A 38 -3.28 7.64 -14.22
CA SER A 38 -3.03 8.09 -15.59
C SER A 38 -1.56 8.34 -15.93
N VAL A 39 -0.68 8.27 -14.92
CA VAL A 39 0.77 8.46 -15.06
C VAL A 39 1.50 7.19 -14.61
N PRO A 40 2.74 6.95 -15.05
CA PRO A 40 3.48 5.76 -14.61
C PRO A 40 3.57 5.65 -13.08
N LEU A 41 3.21 4.48 -12.54
CA LEU A 41 3.26 4.16 -11.11
C LEU A 41 3.99 2.82 -10.91
N LEU A 42 5.05 2.86 -10.10
CA LEU A 42 5.72 1.67 -9.59
C LEU A 42 5.18 1.34 -8.20
N VAL A 43 4.64 0.14 -8.04
CA VAL A 43 4.24 -0.44 -6.76
C VAL A 43 5.31 -1.47 -6.36
N LEU A 44 6.11 -1.11 -5.37
CA LEU A 44 7.15 -1.97 -4.82
C LEU A 44 6.64 -2.67 -3.55
N SER A 45 6.87 -3.97 -3.46
CA SER A 45 6.54 -4.79 -2.28
C SER A 45 7.63 -5.82 -2.05
N SER A 46 7.67 -6.41 -0.85
CA SER A 46 8.58 -7.52 -0.54
C SER A 46 7.81 -8.77 -0.06
N GLN A 47 8.43 -9.94 -0.21
CA GLN A 47 7.86 -11.21 0.24
C GLN A 47 7.97 -11.41 1.76
N ASP A 48 8.98 -10.80 2.37
CA ASP A 48 9.27 -10.85 3.81
C ASP A 48 8.53 -9.76 4.62
N ASP A 49 7.67 -8.96 3.99
CA ASP A 49 6.81 -7.99 4.69
C ASP A 49 5.65 -8.72 5.42
N PHE A 50 5.84 -8.98 6.71
CA PHE A 50 4.85 -9.67 7.52
C PHE A 50 3.53 -8.89 7.75
N LEU A 51 3.50 -7.57 7.49
CA LEU A 51 2.34 -6.73 7.82
C LEU A 51 1.38 -6.61 6.63
N VAL A 52 1.90 -6.34 5.44
CA VAL A 52 1.05 -5.98 4.28
C VAL A 52 1.14 -6.94 3.11
N HIS A 53 2.06 -7.92 3.11
CA HIS A 53 2.24 -8.84 1.99
C HIS A 53 0.95 -9.54 1.54
N GLY A 54 0.18 -10.11 2.48
CA GLY A 54 -1.07 -10.78 2.17
C GLY A 54 -2.15 -9.84 1.61
N GLY A 55 -2.27 -8.64 2.20
CA GLY A 55 -3.20 -7.61 1.75
C GLY A 55 -2.89 -7.12 0.34
N ALA A 56 -1.62 -6.78 0.07
CA ALA A 56 -1.15 -6.33 -1.24
C ALA A 56 -1.38 -7.40 -2.32
N THR A 57 -0.99 -8.65 -2.04
CA THR A 57 -1.15 -9.77 -2.97
C THR A 57 -2.62 -10.03 -3.33
N SER A 58 -3.53 -9.91 -2.36
CA SER A 58 -4.97 -10.08 -2.60
C SER A 58 -5.58 -9.03 -3.55
N LYS A 59 -4.90 -7.91 -3.80
CA LYS A 59 -5.38 -6.80 -4.64
C LYS A 59 -4.60 -6.64 -5.95
N LEU A 60 -3.68 -7.55 -6.25
CA LEU A 60 -2.79 -7.46 -7.40
C LEU A 60 -3.54 -7.35 -8.74
N ALA A 61 -4.68 -8.02 -8.88
CA ALA A 61 -5.55 -7.92 -10.06
C ALA A 61 -6.02 -6.48 -10.37
N TYR A 62 -6.18 -5.62 -9.36
CA TYR A 62 -6.54 -4.22 -9.56
C TYR A 62 -5.39 -3.43 -10.18
N CYS A 63 -4.16 -3.69 -9.75
CA CYS A 63 -2.97 -3.07 -10.32
C CYS A 63 -2.76 -3.51 -11.77
N LEU A 64 -2.83 -4.82 -12.03
CA LEU A 64 -2.65 -5.38 -13.38
C LEU A 64 -3.69 -4.92 -14.41
N SER A 65 -4.82 -4.35 -13.95
CA SER A 65 -5.85 -3.83 -14.85
C SER A 65 -5.48 -2.49 -15.51
N SER A 66 -4.40 -1.83 -15.07
CA SER A 66 -3.91 -0.57 -15.65
C SER A 66 -2.55 -0.75 -16.32
N PRO A 67 -2.35 -0.31 -17.57
CA PRO A 67 -1.06 -0.37 -18.24
C PRO A 67 -0.03 0.61 -17.64
N ASN A 68 -0.49 1.57 -16.83
CA ASN A 68 0.38 2.56 -16.20
C ASN A 68 0.96 2.07 -14.87
N VAL A 69 0.55 0.88 -14.40
CA VAL A 69 0.93 0.37 -13.08
C VAL A 69 1.82 -0.84 -13.26
N MET A 70 3.04 -0.74 -12.73
CA MET A 70 3.98 -1.86 -12.63
C MET A 70 4.07 -2.32 -11.18
N VAL A 71 3.86 -3.60 -10.93
CA VAL A 71 4.05 -4.20 -9.61
C VAL A 71 5.37 -4.97 -9.61
N VAL A 72 6.27 -4.61 -8.70
CA VAL A 72 7.52 -5.32 -8.47
C VAL A 72 7.50 -5.91 -7.06
N GLN A 73 7.74 -7.21 -6.98
CA GLN A 73 7.90 -7.91 -5.72
C GLN A 73 9.32 -8.42 -5.57
N THR A 74 10.00 -8.00 -4.52
CA THR A 74 11.34 -8.46 -4.15
C THR A 74 11.25 -9.61 -3.16
N LYS A 75 12.31 -10.43 -3.09
CA LYS A 75 12.42 -11.47 -2.05
C LYS A 75 12.57 -10.85 -0.66
N CYS A 76 13.35 -9.78 -0.57
CA CYS A 76 13.68 -9.08 0.66
C CYS A 76 13.35 -7.59 0.55
N GLY A 77 13.07 -6.99 1.70
CA GLY A 77 12.78 -5.58 1.84
C GLY A 77 12.17 -5.28 3.20
N GLY A 78 11.35 -6.17 3.76
CA GLY A 78 10.69 -5.96 5.04
C GLY A 78 9.77 -4.73 5.10
N HIS A 79 9.09 -4.57 6.24
CA HIS A 79 8.15 -3.47 6.47
C HIS A 79 8.75 -2.29 7.23
N LEU A 80 9.58 -2.57 8.23
CA LEU A 80 10.09 -1.59 9.21
C LEU A 80 11.51 -1.09 8.90
N GLY A 81 12.14 -1.63 7.86
CA GLY A 81 13.46 -1.24 7.39
C GLY A 81 13.78 -2.00 6.11
N TRP A 82 14.19 -1.27 5.06
CA TRP A 82 14.50 -1.87 3.77
C TRP A 82 15.80 -2.66 3.83
N GLN A 83 15.73 -3.97 3.67
CA GLN A 83 16.89 -4.83 3.56
C GLN A 83 16.92 -5.52 2.20
N GLU A 84 18.00 -5.33 1.45
CA GLU A 84 18.11 -5.84 0.08
C GLU A 84 18.40 -7.34 -0.02
N THR A 85 19.03 -7.93 1.00
CA THR A 85 19.42 -9.35 1.03
C THR A 85 18.94 -10.05 2.30
N PRO A 86 18.65 -11.36 2.23
CA PRO A 86 18.33 -12.12 3.44
C PRO A 86 19.48 -12.01 4.46
N PRO A 87 19.20 -12.09 5.76
CA PRO A 87 20.24 -12.17 6.78
C PRO A 87 21.23 -13.31 6.50
N ASP A 88 22.53 -13.05 6.61
CA ASP A 88 23.52 -14.10 6.41
C ASP A 88 23.39 -15.15 7.51
N THR A 89 23.52 -16.43 7.14
CA THR A 89 23.52 -17.53 8.12
C THR A 89 24.64 -17.33 9.14
N GLY A 90 24.27 -17.09 10.40
CA GLY A 90 25.21 -16.84 11.50
C GLY A 90 25.48 -15.36 11.81
N SER A 91 24.85 -14.43 11.09
CA SER A 91 24.94 -12.99 11.38
C SER A 91 24.25 -12.66 12.72
N MET A 92 25.03 -12.18 13.70
CA MET A 92 24.54 -11.90 15.06
C MET A 92 23.53 -10.75 15.11
N PHE A 93 23.51 -9.90 14.08
CA PHE A 93 22.68 -8.70 14.02
C PHE A 93 21.64 -8.73 12.88
N GLY A 94 21.51 -9.86 12.18
CA GLY A 94 20.50 -10.02 11.13
C GLY A 94 20.78 -9.24 9.85
N PHE A 95 21.99 -8.73 9.65
CA PHE A 95 22.41 -8.11 8.41
C PHE A 95 22.78 -9.19 7.38
N GLY A 96 22.35 -8.98 6.14
CA GLY A 96 22.82 -9.72 4.97
C GLY A 96 23.90 -8.92 4.23
N THR A 97 24.80 -9.63 3.54
CA THR A 97 25.82 -8.99 2.71
C THR A 97 25.15 -8.23 1.56
N SER A 98 25.59 -7.00 1.27
CA SER A 98 25.04 -6.25 0.14
C SER A 98 25.52 -6.83 -1.19
N TRP A 99 24.74 -6.70 -2.27
CA TRP A 99 25.25 -6.96 -3.62
C TRP A 99 26.31 -5.93 -4.06
N ALA A 100 26.38 -4.79 -3.37
CA ALA A 100 27.32 -3.70 -3.64
C ALA A 100 28.58 -3.73 -2.76
N ASP A 101 28.67 -4.69 -1.82
CA ASP A 101 29.85 -4.91 -0.96
C ASP A 101 30.88 -5.85 -1.58
#